data_AF-A0A376JRT2-F1
#
_entry.id   AF-A0A376JRT2-F1
#
_cell.length_a   1.000
_cell.length_b   1.000
_cell.length_c   1.000
_cell.angle_alpha   90.00
_cell.angle_beta   90.00
_cell.angle_gamma   90.00
#
_symmetry.space_group_name_H-M   'P 1'
#
loop_
_entity.id
_entity.type
_entity.pdbx_description
1 polymer ?
#
loop_
_entity_poly.entity_id
_entity_poly.type
_entity_poly.pdbx_seq_one_letter_code
_entity_poly.pdbx_strand_id
1 'polypeptide(L)'
;MIVFSSLQIRRGVRLLLDNATATINPGQKVGLVGKNGCGKSTLLALLKNEISADGGSYTFPGSWQLAWVNQETPALPQAALEYVIDGDREYRQLEAQLHDANERNDGHAIATIHGKLDAIDAWSIRSRAASLLHGLGFSNEQLERPVSDFSGGWRMRLNLAQALICRSDLLLLDEPTNHLDLDAVIWLEKWLKSYQGTLILISHDRDFLDPIVDKIIHIEQQSMFEYTGNYSSFEVQRATRLAQQQAMYESQQERVAHLQSYIDRFRAKATKAKQAQSRIKMLERMELIAPRARRQPVPF
;
A
#
# COMPACT_ATOMS: atom_id res chain seq x y z
N MET A 1 -10.47 10.97 -0.33
CA MET A 1 -10.15 9.94 -1.34
C MET A 1 -8.74 10.23 -1.85
N ILE A 2 -7.93 9.20 -2.05
CA ILE A 2 -6.64 9.29 -2.71
C ILE A 2 -6.85 9.01 -4.20
N VAL A 3 -6.31 9.85 -5.08
CA VAL A 3 -6.41 9.68 -6.53
C VAL A 3 -5.02 9.81 -7.14
N PHE A 4 -4.61 8.77 -7.86
CA PHE A 4 -3.45 8.76 -8.75
C PHE A 4 -3.95 8.91 -10.18
N SER A 5 -3.49 9.92 -10.91
CA SER A 5 -3.92 10.21 -12.28
C SER A 5 -2.71 10.26 -13.21
N SER A 6 -2.66 9.34 -14.17
CA SER A 6 -1.60 9.27 -15.18
C SER A 6 -0.19 9.32 -14.59
N LEU A 7 -0.01 8.68 -13.43
CA LEU A 7 1.20 8.78 -12.63
C LEU A 7 2.39 8.16 -13.36
N GLN A 8 3.48 8.91 -13.44
CA GLN A 8 4.77 8.46 -13.96
C GLN A 8 5.82 8.57 -12.85
N ILE A 9 6.51 7.47 -12.58
CA ILE A 9 7.58 7.42 -11.58
C ILE A 9 8.78 6.66 -12.15
N ARG A 10 9.96 7.26 -12.04
CA ARG A 10 11.26 6.72 -12.38
C ARG A 10 12.13 6.67 -11.14
N ARG A 11 13.00 5.66 -11.07
CA ARG A 11 14.08 5.60 -10.08
C ARG A 11 15.39 5.41 -10.81
N GLY A 12 16.16 6.50 -10.90
CA GLY A 12 17.30 6.58 -11.81
C GLY A 12 16.86 6.42 -13.26
N VAL A 13 17.39 5.42 -13.97
CA VAL A 13 17.07 5.16 -15.39
C VAL A 13 15.82 4.29 -15.57
N ARG A 14 15.35 3.63 -14.50
CA ARG A 14 14.27 2.65 -14.59
C ARG A 14 12.90 3.31 -14.40
N LEU A 15 12.04 3.19 -15.41
CA LEU A 15 10.62 3.53 -15.32
C LEU A 15 9.88 2.47 -14.51
N LEU A 16 9.30 2.86 -13.38
CA LEU A 16 8.57 1.99 -12.46
C LEU A 16 7.08 2.01 -12.75
N LEU A 17 6.53 3.20 -12.97
CA LEU A 17 5.13 3.42 -13.34
C LEU A 17 5.06 4.34 -14.56
N ASP A 18 4.17 4.01 -15.49
CA ASP A 18 3.89 4.79 -16.69
C ASP A 18 2.37 4.92 -16.89
N ASN A 19 1.88 6.16 -16.89
CA ASN A 19 0.46 6.49 -17.02
C ASN A 19 -0.46 5.70 -16.06
N ALA A 20 0.05 5.39 -14.87
CA ALA A 20 -0.64 4.53 -13.92
C ALA A 20 -1.73 5.33 -13.16
N THR A 21 -2.95 4.80 -13.15
CA THR A 21 -4.10 5.46 -12.51
C THR A 21 -4.71 4.51 -11.49
N ALA A 22 -5.02 5.02 -10.30
CA ALA A 22 -5.71 4.27 -9.26
C ALA A 22 -6.43 5.21 -8.27
N THR A 23 -7.42 4.68 -7.56
CA THR A 23 -8.22 5.42 -6.58
C THR A 23 -8.35 4.63 -5.28
N ILE A 24 -8.33 5.33 -4.14
CA ILE A 24 -8.53 4.73 -2.82
C ILE A 24 -9.51 5.60 -2.03
N ASN A 25 -10.61 4.98 -1.58
CA ASN A 25 -11.63 5.67 -0.79
C ASN A 25 -11.25 5.77 0.69
N PRO A 26 -11.78 6.78 1.40
CA PRO A 26 -11.70 6.83 2.86
C PRO A 26 -12.21 5.51 3.49
N GLY A 27 -11.49 4.97 4.48
CA GLY A 27 -11.85 3.74 5.19
C GLY A 27 -11.55 2.43 4.45
N GLN A 28 -11.11 2.47 3.19
CA GLN A 28 -10.72 1.25 2.46
C GLN A 28 -9.42 0.66 2.98
N LYS A 29 -9.32 -0.67 2.91
CA LYS A 29 -8.14 -1.44 3.27
C LYS A 29 -7.53 -2.04 2.02
N VAL A 30 -6.49 -1.38 1.53
CA VAL A 30 -5.92 -1.66 0.22
C VAL A 30 -4.63 -2.47 0.38
N GLY A 31 -4.58 -3.65 -0.25
CA GLY A 31 -3.35 -4.40 -0.44
C GLY A 31 -2.63 -3.96 -1.71
N LEU A 32 -1.37 -3.57 -1.60
CA LEU A 32 -0.53 -3.22 -2.74
C LEU A 32 0.36 -4.42 -3.10
N VAL A 33 0.06 -5.06 -4.23
CA VAL A 33 0.68 -6.32 -4.65
C VAL A 33 1.45 -6.12 -5.96
N GLY A 34 2.53 -6.88 -6.16
CA GLY A 34 3.30 -6.86 -7.40
C GLY A 34 4.72 -7.36 -7.19
N LYS A 35 5.46 -7.54 -8.29
CA LYS A 35 6.84 -8.06 -8.26
C LYS A 35 7.80 -7.19 -7.46
N ASN A 36 8.82 -7.80 -6.88
CA ASN A 36 9.92 -7.07 -6.29
C ASN A 36 10.56 -6.10 -7.29
N GLY A 37 10.74 -4.86 -6.84
CA GLY A 37 11.22 -3.76 -7.67
C GLY A 37 10.21 -3.21 -8.69
N CYS A 38 8.91 -3.51 -8.58
CA CYS A 38 7.88 -2.86 -9.42
C CYS A 38 7.51 -1.44 -8.97
N GLY A 39 7.94 -1.01 -7.78
CA GLY A 39 7.71 0.35 -7.27
C GLY A 39 6.77 0.45 -6.07
N LYS A 40 6.39 -0.65 -5.40
CA LYS A 40 5.51 -0.66 -4.21
C LYS A 40 5.96 0.33 -3.12
N SER A 41 7.16 0.14 -2.57
CA SER A 41 7.73 1.05 -1.56
C SER A 41 8.00 2.45 -2.11
N THR A 42 8.19 2.60 -3.43
CA THR A 42 8.35 3.90 -4.08
C THR A 42 7.01 4.67 -4.11
N LEU A 43 5.88 3.97 -4.30
CA LEU A 43 4.55 4.56 -4.19
C LEU A 43 4.26 5.02 -2.75
N LEU A 44 4.70 4.27 -1.73
CA LEU A 44 4.60 4.72 -0.34
C LEU A 44 5.47 5.95 -0.08
N ALA A 45 6.71 5.97 -0.58
CA ALA A 45 7.58 7.15 -0.48
C ALA A 45 6.97 8.40 -1.12
N LEU A 46 6.25 8.23 -2.24
CA LEU A 46 5.49 9.31 -2.88
C LEU A 46 4.38 9.85 -1.95
N LEU A 47 3.60 8.96 -1.32
CA LEU A 47 2.55 9.36 -0.37
C LEU A 47 3.12 10.03 0.89
N LYS A 48 4.32 9.65 1.30
CA LYS A 48 5.07 10.30 2.40
C LYS A 48 5.69 11.65 2.01
N ASN A 49 5.56 12.07 0.76
CA ASN A 49 6.23 13.25 0.18
C ASN A 49 7.78 13.18 0.24
N GLU A 50 8.36 11.98 0.29
CA GLU A 50 9.81 11.78 0.24
C GLU A 50 10.36 11.88 -1.19
N ILE A 51 9.50 11.64 -2.19
CA ILE A 51 9.82 11.74 -3.62
C ILE A 51 8.70 12.47 -4.37
N SER A 52 9.03 13.02 -5.52
CA SER A 52 8.06 13.62 -6.46
C SER A 52 7.76 12.68 -7.62
N ALA A 53 6.57 12.79 -8.20
CA ALA A 53 6.26 12.13 -9.47
C ALA A 53 6.97 12.86 -10.62
N ASP A 54 7.44 12.10 -11.62
CA ASP A 54 8.02 12.67 -12.85
C ASP A 54 6.95 13.19 -13.81
N GLY A 55 5.71 12.68 -13.68
CA GLY A 55 4.58 13.06 -14.49
C GLY A 55 3.25 12.60 -13.89
N GLY A 56 2.16 13.21 -14.36
CA GLY A 56 0.84 13.01 -13.78
C GLY A 56 0.65 13.74 -12.44
N SER A 57 -0.34 13.32 -11.67
CA SER A 57 -0.63 13.89 -10.36
C SER A 57 -1.11 12.84 -9.36
N TYR A 58 -0.83 13.07 -8.09
CA TYR A 58 -1.46 12.36 -6.99
C TYR A 58 -2.07 13.36 -6.02
N THR A 59 -3.22 13.04 -5.46
CA THR A 59 -3.91 13.90 -4.49
C THR A 59 -4.50 13.05 -3.37
N PHE A 60 -4.45 13.57 -2.15
CA PHE A 60 -5.22 13.09 -1.01
C PHE A 60 -5.56 14.30 -0.12
N PRO A 61 -6.58 14.21 0.76
CA PRO A 61 -6.99 15.34 1.57
C PRO A 61 -5.86 15.85 2.47
N GLY A 62 -5.54 17.16 2.40
CA GLY A 62 -4.46 17.74 3.20
C GLY A 62 -4.72 17.78 4.71
N SER A 63 -5.96 17.53 5.13
CA SER A 63 -6.32 17.36 6.54
C SER A 63 -6.02 15.98 7.10
N TRP A 64 -5.65 15.00 6.25
CA TRP A 64 -5.41 13.63 6.68
C TRP A 64 -4.10 13.51 7.45
N GLN A 65 -4.18 12.91 8.63
CA GLN A 65 -3.02 12.52 9.42
C GLN A 65 -2.43 11.23 8.87
N LEU A 66 -1.14 11.26 8.55
CA LEU A 66 -0.41 10.13 7.98
C LEU A 66 0.42 9.42 9.06
N ALA A 67 0.28 8.10 9.16
CA ALA A 67 1.16 7.27 9.98
C ALA A 67 1.85 6.20 9.13
N TRP A 68 3.11 5.90 9.47
CA TRP A 68 3.90 4.85 8.83
C TRP A 68 4.98 4.35 9.79
N VAL A 69 5.50 3.16 9.50
CA VAL A 69 6.62 2.58 10.26
C VAL A 69 7.94 3.14 9.74
N ASN A 70 8.73 3.74 10.63
CA ASN A 70 10.10 4.15 10.34
C ASN A 70 11.01 2.91 10.23
N GLN A 71 11.91 2.87 9.25
CA GLN A 71 12.80 1.72 9.05
C GLN A 71 14.01 1.72 10.00
N GLU A 72 14.35 2.87 10.57
CA GLU A 72 15.45 3.02 11.51
C GLU A 72 14.92 3.51 12.87
N THR A 73 15.38 2.86 13.95
CA THR A 73 15.16 3.32 15.31
C THR A 73 16.51 3.72 15.90
N PRO A 74 16.73 5.00 16.24
CA PRO A 74 17.90 5.38 17.00
C PRO A 74 17.90 4.64 18.35
N ALA A 75 19.07 4.26 18.83
CA ALA A 75 19.22 3.68 20.16
C ALA A 75 19.00 4.77 21.21
N LEU A 76 17.74 4.96 21.62
CA LEU A 76 17.36 5.99 22.58
C LEU A 76 17.39 5.44 24.01
N PRO A 77 17.78 6.27 25.00
CA PRO A 77 17.80 5.86 26.41
C PRO A 77 16.41 5.82 27.05
N GLN A 78 15.39 6.33 26.37
CA GLN A 78 14.01 6.39 26.89
C GLN A 78 13.36 5.01 26.96
N ALA A 79 12.39 4.86 27.86
CA ALA A 79 11.62 3.63 28.02
C ALA A 79 10.81 3.28 26.77
N ALA A 80 10.65 1.99 26.48
CA ALA A 80 9.85 1.49 25.36
C ALA A 80 8.40 2.03 25.36
N LEU A 81 7.77 2.10 26.53
CA LEU A 81 6.41 2.64 26.65
C LEU A 81 6.33 4.12 26.26
N GLU A 82 7.25 4.94 26.75
CA GLU A 82 7.31 6.37 26.42
C GLU A 82 7.62 6.57 24.93
N TYR A 83 8.51 5.76 24.37
CA TYR A 83 8.79 5.77 22.93
C TYR A 83 7.55 5.52 22.07
N VAL A 84 6.69 4.58 22.48
CA VAL A 84 5.43 4.36 21.76
C VAL A 84 4.53 5.58 21.90
N ILE A 85 4.34 6.10 23.11
CA ILE A 85 3.49 7.29 23.37
C ILE A 85 3.95 8.51 22.57
N ASP A 86 5.26 8.66 22.31
CA ASP A 86 5.81 9.73 21.45
C ASP A 86 5.27 9.71 20.00
N GLY A 87 4.71 8.57 19.56
CA GLY A 87 3.99 8.46 18.29
C GLY A 87 2.73 9.32 18.23
N ASP A 88 2.06 9.57 19.36
CA ASP A 88 0.93 10.49 19.46
C ASP A 88 1.45 11.93 19.69
N ARG A 89 1.81 12.59 18.58
CA ARG A 89 2.35 13.96 18.59
C ARG A 89 1.38 14.98 19.16
N GLU A 90 0.08 14.79 18.91
CA GLU A 90 -0.97 15.67 19.44
C GLU A 90 -1.01 15.57 20.97
N TYR A 91 -0.98 14.34 21.52
CA TYR A 91 -0.88 14.12 22.95
C TYR A 91 0.36 14.81 23.56
N ARG A 92 1.56 14.61 22.99
CA ARG A 92 2.80 15.23 23.50
C ARG A 92 2.76 16.75 23.43
N GLN A 93 2.18 17.32 22.39
CA GLN A 93 2.03 18.76 22.26
C GLN A 93 1.09 19.33 23.33
N LEU A 94 -0.03 18.65 23.60
CA LEU A 94 -0.97 19.06 24.65
C LEU A 94 -0.38 18.86 26.05
N GLU A 95 0.39 17.79 26.27
CA GLU A 95 1.10 17.54 27.52
C GLU A 95 2.11 18.66 27.83
N ALA A 96 2.91 19.07 26.84
CA ALA A 96 3.82 20.20 26.97
C ALA A 96 3.08 21.53 27.22
N GLN A 97 2.00 21.81 26.47
CA GLN A 97 1.19 23.02 26.70
C GLN A 97 0.57 23.05 28.10
N LEU A 98 0.13 21.90 28.61
CA LEU A 98 -0.43 21.79 29.96
C LEU A 98 0.64 22.10 31.00
N HIS A 99 1.85 21.57 30.82
CA HIS A 99 2.99 21.87 31.68
C HIS A 99 3.28 23.37 31.73
N ASP A 100 3.43 24.02 30.57
CA ASP A 100 3.68 25.46 30.46
C ASP A 100 2.54 26.32 31.05
N ALA A 101 1.29 25.86 30.94
CA ALA A 101 0.13 26.54 31.50
C ALA A 101 0.10 26.43 33.04
N ASN A 102 0.50 25.27 33.59
CA ASN A 102 0.66 25.08 35.02
C ASN A 102 1.79 25.95 35.58
N GLU A 103 2.94 26.03 34.92
CA GLU A 103 4.05 26.90 35.35
C GLU A 103 3.65 28.39 35.40
N ARG A 104 2.80 28.82 34.45
CA ARG A 104 2.26 30.19 34.41
C ARG A 104 1.04 30.41 35.30
N ASN A 105 0.53 29.37 35.98
CA ASN A 105 -0.72 29.39 36.74
C ASN A 105 -1.92 29.94 35.95
N ASP A 106 -1.98 29.66 34.64
CA ASP A 106 -3.07 30.12 33.77
C ASP A 106 -4.24 29.14 33.81
N GLY A 107 -5.18 29.36 34.73
CA GLY A 107 -6.35 28.49 34.91
C GLY A 107 -7.25 28.36 33.67
N HIS A 108 -7.32 29.37 32.82
CA HIS A 108 -8.12 29.31 31.58
C HIS A 108 -7.44 28.43 30.52
N ALA A 109 -6.13 28.56 30.36
CA ALA A 109 -5.36 27.71 29.46
C ALA A 109 -5.40 26.24 29.93
N ILE A 110 -5.21 26.00 31.23
CA ILE A 110 -5.30 24.66 31.84
C ILE A 110 -6.66 24.03 31.50
N ALA A 111 -7.77 24.71 31.82
CA ALA A 111 -9.11 24.17 31.55
C ALA A 111 -9.35 23.86 30.06
N THR A 112 -8.88 24.72 29.16
CA THR A 112 -8.99 24.52 27.71
C THR A 112 -8.20 23.30 27.24
N ILE A 113 -6.98 23.11 27.76
CA ILE A 113 -6.12 21.99 27.40
C ILE A 113 -6.66 20.68 27.97
N HIS A 114 -7.19 20.67 29.19
CA HIS A 114 -7.88 19.50 29.75
C HIS A 114 -9.05 19.05 28.86
N GLY A 115 -9.88 19.98 28.38
CA GLY A 115 -10.96 19.64 27.44
C GLY A 115 -10.46 19.03 26.12
N LYS A 116 -9.29 19.47 25.62
CA LYS A 116 -8.65 18.86 24.45
C LYS A 116 -8.11 17.46 24.76
N LEU A 117 -7.45 17.28 25.91
CA LEU A 117 -6.94 15.99 26.37
C LEU A 117 -8.07 14.97 26.56
N ASP A 118 -9.22 15.40 27.08
CA ASP A 118 -10.43 14.57 27.20
C ASP A 118 -10.96 14.16 25.82
N ALA A 119 -11.06 15.11 24.87
CA ALA A 119 -11.54 14.82 23.51
C ALA A 119 -10.68 13.80 22.77
N ILE A 120 -9.42 13.64 23.19
CA ILE A 120 -8.48 12.69 22.62
C ILE A 120 -8.30 11.43 23.50
N ASP A 121 -9.07 11.22 24.57
CA ASP A 121 -8.89 10.10 25.50
C ASP A 121 -7.43 9.97 26.02
N ALA A 122 -6.78 11.10 26.30
CA ALA A 122 -5.38 11.18 26.70
C ALA A 122 -5.07 10.34 27.94
N TRP A 123 -5.99 10.28 28.90
CA TRP A 123 -5.81 9.54 30.16
C TRP A 123 -5.65 8.03 29.97
N SER A 124 -6.13 7.49 28.84
CA SER A 124 -5.99 6.07 28.49
C SER A 124 -4.72 5.76 27.70
N ILE A 125 -3.94 6.77 27.27
CA ILE A 125 -2.83 6.57 26.31
C ILE A 125 -1.80 5.57 26.80
N ARG A 126 -1.43 5.61 28.09
CA ARG A 126 -0.49 4.67 28.71
C ARG A 126 -1.00 3.23 28.66
N SER A 127 -2.28 3.02 29.00
CA SER A 127 -2.91 1.70 28.95
C SER A 127 -3.04 1.19 27.51
N ARG A 128 -3.40 2.08 26.56
CA ARG A 128 -3.45 1.75 25.13
C ARG A 128 -2.07 1.36 24.60
N ALA A 129 -1.04 2.15 24.89
CA ALA A 129 0.34 1.88 24.47
C ALA A 129 0.88 0.56 25.06
N ALA A 130 0.65 0.32 26.36
CA ALA A 130 0.99 -0.96 26.99
C ALA A 130 0.25 -2.13 26.33
N SER A 131 -1.04 -1.98 26.04
CA SER A 131 -1.84 -3.02 25.36
C SER A 131 -1.33 -3.32 23.94
N LEU A 132 -0.91 -2.28 23.19
CA LEU A 132 -0.29 -2.46 21.87
C LEU A 132 1.04 -3.22 22.00
N LEU A 133 1.88 -2.83 22.95
CA LEU A 133 3.18 -3.48 23.18
C LEU A 133 3.00 -4.94 23.60
N HIS A 134 2.06 -5.26 24.50
CA HIS A 134 1.74 -6.63 24.84
C HIS A 134 1.28 -7.45 23.63
N GLY A 135 0.42 -6.87 22.79
CA GLY A 135 -0.03 -7.51 21.56
C GLY A 135 1.08 -7.84 20.57
N LEU A 136 2.16 -7.04 20.59
CA LEU A 136 3.37 -7.25 19.79
C LEU A 136 4.42 -8.14 20.47
N GLY A 137 4.09 -8.71 21.63
CA GLY A 137 4.90 -9.70 22.35
C GLY A 137 5.80 -9.13 23.45
N PHE A 138 5.67 -7.85 23.82
CA PHE A 138 6.47 -7.27 24.92
C PHE A 138 5.91 -7.69 26.29
N SER A 139 6.81 -8.01 27.23
CA SER A 139 6.46 -8.25 28.63
C SER A 139 6.38 -6.94 29.44
N ASN A 140 5.73 -6.98 30.61
CA ASN A 140 5.64 -5.82 31.52
C ASN A 140 7.01 -5.24 31.86
N GLU A 141 7.98 -6.09 32.16
CA GLU A 141 9.35 -5.66 32.47
C GLU A 141 10.04 -4.97 31.30
N GLN A 142 9.68 -5.32 30.06
CA GLN A 142 10.26 -4.71 28.87
C GLN A 142 9.69 -3.31 28.60
N LEU A 143 8.50 -2.97 29.11
CA LEU A 143 7.88 -1.66 28.88
C LEU A 143 8.72 -0.51 29.46
N GLU A 144 9.40 -0.75 30.58
CA GLU A 144 10.24 0.23 31.27
C GLU A 144 11.70 0.20 30.79
N ARG A 145 12.09 -0.80 30.00
CA ARG A 145 13.47 -0.91 29.51
C ARG A 145 13.76 0.16 28.45
N PRO A 146 15.00 0.71 28.44
CA PRO A 146 15.46 1.61 27.40
C PRO A 146 15.35 1.01 26.00
N VAL A 147 14.99 1.81 24.98
CA VAL A 147 14.97 1.39 23.56
C VAL A 147 16.35 0.89 23.10
N SER A 148 17.43 1.44 23.65
CA SER A 148 18.81 1.02 23.40
C SER A 148 19.08 -0.44 23.71
N ASP A 149 18.35 -1.05 24.65
CA ASP A 149 18.63 -2.41 25.13
C ASP A 149 18.00 -3.48 24.24
N PHE A 150 17.09 -3.08 23.34
CA PHE A 150 16.43 -3.98 22.41
C PHE A 150 17.29 -4.26 21.18
N SER A 151 17.19 -5.49 20.65
CA SER A 151 17.77 -5.85 19.36
C SER A 151 17.02 -5.16 18.21
N GLY A 152 17.62 -5.12 17.02
CA GLY A 152 17.02 -4.46 15.85
C GLY A 152 15.60 -4.95 15.52
N GLY A 153 15.34 -6.25 15.64
CA GLY A 153 13.99 -6.81 15.41
C GLY A 153 12.96 -6.31 16.43
N TRP A 154 13.33 -6.23 17.71
CA TRP A 154 12.45 -5.68 18.75
C TRP A 154 12.25 -4.16 18.58
N ARG A 155 13.28 -3.42 18.16
CA ARG A 155 13.16 -1.99 17.83
C ARG A 155 12.21 -1.76 16.64
N MET A 156 12.22 -2.65 15.64
CA MET A 156 11.23 -2.61 14.55
C MET A 156 9.80 -2.82 15.08
N ARG A 157 9.59 -3.73 16.03
CA ARG A 157 8.28 -3.89 16.71
C ARG A 157 7.88 -2.63 17.48
N LEU A 158 8.82 -1.92 18.11
CA LEU A 158 8.55 -0.62 18.75
C LEU A 158 8.13 0.44 17.73
N ASN A 159 8.78 0.50 16.56
CA ASN A 159 8.38 1.43 15.49
C ASN A 159 6.98 1.12 14.97
N LEU A 160 6.65 -0.16 14.84
CA LEU A 160 5.30 -0.57 14.50
C LEU A 160 4.32 -0.08 15.58
N ALA A 161 4.57 -0.37 16.86
CA ALA A 161 3.72 0.09 17.96
C ALA A 161 3.52 1.63 17.95
N GLN A 162 4.60 2.38 17.75
CA GLN A 162 4.58 3.85 17.64
C GLN A 162 3.75 4.34 16.45
N ALA A 163 3.80 3.65 15.31
CA ALA A 163 2.96 3.97 14.16
C ALA A 163 1.48 3.64 14.41
N LEU A 164 1.19 2.54 15.12
CA LEU A 164 -0.18 2.10 15.40
C LEU A 164 -0.89 2.95 16.47
N ILE A 165 -0.16 3.54 17.43
CA ILE A 165 -0.77 4.44 18.42
C ILE A 165 -1.10 5.82 17.83
N CYS A 166 -0.42 6.22 16.74
CA CYS A 166 -0.65 7.49 16.08
C CYS A 166 -2.07 7.54 15.49
N ARG A 167 -2.80 8.61 15.81
CA ARG A 167 -4.11 8.91 15.23
C ARG A 167 -3.93 9.28 13.77
N SER A 168 -4.23 8.35 12.88
CA SER A 168 -4.05 8.52 11.46
C SER A 168 -5.35 8.29 10.71
N ASP A 169 -5.56 9.10 9.67
CA ASP A 169 -6.58 8.86 8.65
C ASP A 169 -6.05 7.93 7.56
N LEU A 170 -4.72 7.90 7.38
CA LEU A 170 -4.03 7.02 6.44
C LEU A 170 -2.85 6.33 7.14
N LEU A 171 -2.91 5.01 7.22
CA LEU A 171 -1.84 4.15 7.73
C LEU A 171 -1.14 3.44 6.58
N LEU A 172 0.18 3.61 6.48
CA LEU A 172 1.03 2.98 5.47
C LEU A 172 1.94 1.93 6.13
N LEU A 173 1.78 0.66 5.75
CA LEU A 173 2.60 -0.45 6.26
C LEU A 173 3.32 -1.15 5.10
N ASP A 174 4.65 -1.28 5.23
CA ASP A 174 5.49 -1.99 4.27
C ASP A 174 6.11 -3.23 4.94
N GLU A 175 5.60 -4.41 4.59
CA GLU A 175 5.96 -5.72 5.16
C GLU A 175 5.97 -5.74 6.70
N PRO A 176 4.84 -5.41 7.37
CA PRO A 176 4.80 -5.23 8.83
C PRO A 176 4.93 -6.54 9.62
N THR A 177 4.74 -7.69 8.96
CA THR A 177 4.90 -9.01 9.58
C THR A 177 6.36 -9.44 9.68
N ASN A 178 7.28 -8.72 9.03
CA ASN A 178 8.70 -8.96 9.19
C ASN A 178 9.11 -8.80 10.64
N HIS A 179 9.84 -9.79 11.17
CA HIS A 179 10.31 -9.84 12.56
C HIS A 179 9.20 -10.05 13.62
N LEU A 180 7.95 -10.32 13.22
CA LEU A 180 6.89 -10.75 14.12
C LEU A 180 6.85 -12.28 14.24
N ASP A 181 6.48 -12.75 15.43
CA ASP A 181 6.10 -14.14 15.65
C ASP A 181 4.63 -14.36 15.30
N LEU A 182 4.20 -15.61 15.24
CA LEU A 182 2.83 -15.96 14.82
C LEU A 182 1.76 -15.29 15.69
N ASP A 183 1.97 -15.24 17.01
CA ASP A 183 1.01 -14.64 17.93
C ASP A 183 0.87 -13.12 17.70
N ALA A 184 1.99 -12.42 17.51
CA ALA A 184 1.98 -10.99 17.17
C ALA A 184 1.37 -10.72 15.79
N VAL A 185 1.57 -11.60 14.80
CA VAL A 185 0.93 -11.50 13.48
C VAL A 185 -0.60 -11.61 13.60
N ILE A 186 -1.09 -12.62 14.32
CA ILE A 186 -2.54 -12.81 14.54
C ILE A 186 -3.14 -11.61 15.30
N TRP A 187 -2.43 -11.09 16.29
CA TRP A 187 -2.85 -9.89 17.00
C TRP A 187 -2.91 -8.67 16.07
N LEU A 188 -1.87 -8.46 15.26
CA LEU A 188 -1.79 -7.34 14.31
C LEU A 188 -2.91 -7.43 13.26
N GLU A 189 -3.21 -8.61 12.76
CA GLU A 189 -4.32 -8.84 11.83
C GLU A 189 -5.65 -8.38 12.44
N LYS A 190 -5.94 -8.76 13.68
CA LYS A 190 -7.16 -8.36 14.40
C LYS A 190 -7.19 -6.85 14.63
N TRP A 191 -6.06 -6.23 14.95
CA TRP A 191 -5.96 -4.79 15.12
C TRP A 191 -6.21 -4.04 13.81
N LEU A 192 -5.57 -4.47 12.71
CA LEU A 192 -5.74 -3.84 11.40
C LEU A 192 -7.15 -4.03 10.86
N LYS A 193 -7.83 -5.12 11.20
CA LYS A 193 -9.27 -5.32 10.92
C LYS A 193 -10.18 -4.34 11.65
N SER A 194 -9.84 -3.92 12.88
CA SER A 194 -10.66 -2.96 13.64
C SER A 194 -10.30 -1.50 13.35
N TYR A 195 -9.14 -1.23 12.74
CA TYR A 195 -8.73 0.11 12.31
C TYR A 195 -9.77 0.73 11.36
N GLN A 196 -10.16 1.98 11.66
CA GLN A 196 -11.24 2.72 10.99
C GLN A 196 -10.74 3.66 9.88
N GLY A 197 -9.44 3.97 9.85
CA GLY A 197 -8.84 4.80 8.82
C GLY A 197 -8.62 4.05 7.51
N THR A 198 -8.09 4.74 6.50
CA THR A 198 -7.63 4.12 5.26
C THR A 198 -6.30 3.40 5.52
N LEU A 199 -6.19 2.15 5.09
CA LEU A 199 -4.97 1.34 5.21
C LEU A 199 -4.41 1.06 3.82
N ILE A 200 -3.11 1.28 3.63
CA ILE A 200 -2.35 0.77 2.49
C ILE A 200 -1.29 -0.19 3.03
N LEU A 201 -1.40 -1.45 2.66
CA LEU A 201 -0.59 -2.53 3.18
C LEU A 201 0.17 -3.20 2.03
N ILE A 202 1.49 -3.25 2.13
CA ILE A 202 2.35 -4.12 1.33
C ILE A 202 2.70 -5.32 2.20
N SER A 203 2.46 -6.52 1.68
CA SER A 203 2.85 -7.77 2.33
C SER A 203 3.06 -8.84 1.26
N HIS A 204 4.04 -9.70 1.50
CA HIS A 204 4.24 -10.93 0.74
C HIS A 204 3.46 -12.12 1.31
N ASP A 205 2.91 -11.97 2.52
CA ASP A 205 2.06 -12.96 3.17
C ASP A 205 0.61 -12.83 2.71
N ARG A 206 0.12 -13.88 2.04
CA ARG A 206 -1.24 -13.99 1.50
C ARG A 206 -2.27 -14.20 2.59
N ASP A 207 -1.93 -15.04 3.57
CA ASP A 207 -2.83 -15.42 4.64
C ASP A 207 -3.04 -14.24 5.59
N PHE A 208 -2.03 -13.38 5.72
CA PHE A 208 -2.16 -12.09 6.42
C PHE A 208 -2.95 -11.04 5.63
N LEU A 209 -2.76 -10.94 4.31
CA LEU A 209 -3.47 -9.94 3.49
C LEU A 209 -4.96 -10.23 3.36
N ASP A 210 -5.31 -11.48 3.02
CA ASP A 210 -6.67 -11.89 2.66
C ASP A 210 -7.75 -11.42 3.65
N PRO A 211 -7.58 -11.58 4.97
CA PRO A 211 -8.62 -11.23 5.91
C PRO A 211 -8.66 -9.73 6.26
N ILE A 212 -7.66 -8.93 5.87
CA ILE A 212 -7.56 -7.50 6.20
C ILE A 212 -8.08 -6.62 5.06
N VAL A 213 -7.73 -6.95 3.82
CA VAL A 213 -7.91 -6.05 2.67
C VAL A 213 -9.22 -6.32 1.94
N ASP A 214 -9.87 -5.25 1.49
CA ASP A 214 -11.10 -5.27 0.70
C ASP A 214 -10.90 -4.84 -0.75
N LYS A 215 -9.68 -4.40 -1.08
CA LYS A 215 -9.26 -3.98 -2.42
C LYS A 215 -7.79 -4.32 -2.63
N ILE A 216 -7.45 -4.79 -3.83
CA ILE A 216 -6.06 -4.99 -4.25
C ILE A 216 -5.71 -4.03 -5.37
N ILE A 217 -4.61 -3.30 -5.21
CA ILE A 217 -3.94 -2.60 -6.32
C ILE A 217 -2.74 -3.45 -6.72
N HIS A 218 -2.79 -4.00 -7.92
CA HIS A 218 -1.73 -4.80 -8.47
C HIS A 218 -0.86 -3.96 -9.43
N ILE A 219 0.44 -3.84 -9.12
CA ILE A 219 1.41 -3.18 -9.99
C ILE A 219 2.07 -4.24 -10.88
N GLU A 220 1.77 -4.17 -12.18
CA GLU A 220 2.33 -5.06 -13.20
C GLU A 220 2.55 -4.28 -14.50
N GLN A 221 3.65 -4.57 -15.21
CA GLN A 221 3.98 -3.93 -16.49
C GLN A 221 3.92 -2.39 -16.46
N GLN A 222 4.46 -1.79 -15.39
CA GLN A 222 4.49 -0.33 -15.18
C GLN A 222 3.10 0.31 -15.05
N SER A 223 2.03 -0.49 -14.93
CA SER A 223 0.65 -0.03 -14.77
C SER A 223 0.10 -0.43 -13.39
N MET A 224 -0.98 0.24 -12.98
CA MET A 224 -1.77 -0.12 -11.80
C MET A 224 -3.09 -0.75 -12.23
N PHE A 225 -3.44 -1.88 -11.63
CA PHE A 225 -4.71 -2.58 -11.86
C PHE A 225 -5.46 -2.73 -10.55
N GLU A 226 -6.69 -2.24 -10.51
CA GLU A 226 -7.56 -2.35 -9.35
C GLU A 226 -8.41 -3.62 -9.40
N TYR A 227 -8.53 -4.27 -8.25
CA TYR A 227 -9.40 -5.43 -8.04
C TYR A 227 -10.17 -5.24 -6.74
N THR A 228 -11.46 -5.53 -6.77
CA THR A 228 -12.33 -5.44 -5.59
C THR A 228 -12.41 -6.80 -4.91
N GLY A 229 -12.36 -6.81 -3.58
CA GLY A 229 -12.38 -8.01 -2.75
C GLY A 229 -11.03 -8.32 -2.10
N ASN A 230 -10.98 -9.43 -1.38
CA ASN A 230 -9.79 -9.94 -0.73
C ASN A 230 -8.75 -10.48 -1.72
N TYR A 231 -7.60 -10.91 -1.19
CA TYR A 231 -6.49 -11.45 -1.98
C TYR A 231 -6.90 -12.68 -2.81
N SER A 232 -7.70 -13.58 -2.25
CA SER A 232 -8.22 -14.78 -2.94
C SER A 232 -9.10 -14.41 -4.13
N SER A 233 -9.98 -13.41 -3.95
CA SER A 233 -10.82 -12.88 -5.04
C SER A 233 -9.97 -12.25 -6.15
N PHE A 234 -8.90 -11.54 -5.78
CA PHE A 234 -7.92 -11.00 -6.72
C PHE A 234 -7.25 -12.10 -7.56
N GLU A 235 -6.80 -13.21 -6.96
CA GLU A 235 -6.15 -14.30 -7.71
C GLU A 235 -7.09 -14.89 -8.76
N VAL A 236 -8.36 -15.10 -8.42
CA VAL A 236 -9.39 -15.60 -9.34
C VAL A 236 -9.70 -14.60 -10.45
N GLN A 237 -9.92 -13.33 -10.10
CA GLN A 237 -10.20 -12.27 -11.07
C GLN A 237 -9.03 -12.08 -12.05
N ARG A 238 -7.80 -12.11 -11.55
CA ARG A 238 -6.59 -12.03 -12.37
C ARG A 238 -6.45 -13.23 -13.29
N ALA A 239 -6.65 -14.45 -12.79
CA ALA A 239 -6.60 -15.66 -13.60
C ALA A 239 -7.64 -15.64 -14.73
N THR A 240 -8.86 -15.20 -14.44
CA THR A 240 -9.95 -15.05 -15.42
C THR A 240 -9.60 -14.00 -16.48
N ARG A 241 -9.13 -12.82 -16.08
CA ARG A 241 -8.71 -11.75 -17.00
C ARG A 241 -7.60 -12.22 -17.94
N LEU A 242 -6.59 -12.90 -17.40
CA LEU A 242 -5.48 -13.43 -18.19
C LEU A 242 -5.92 -14.53 -19.17
N ALA A 243 -6.85 -15.40 -18.76
CA ALA A 243 -7.40 -16.42 -19.64
C ALA A 243 -8.20 -15.82 -20.80
N GLN A 244 -9.03 -14.81 -20.53
CA GLN A 244 -9.79 -14.08 -21.56
C GLN A 244 -8.86 -13.38 -22.56
N GLN A 245 -7.82 -12.69 -22.07
CA GLN A 245 -6.83 -12.06 -22.95
C GLN A 245 -6.10 -13.09 -23.83
N GLN A 246 -5.72 -14.24 -23.28
CA GLN A 246 -5.07 -15.30 -24.03
C GLN A 246 -5.99 -15.87 -25.13
N ALA A 247 -7.26 -16.15 -24.82
CA ALA A 247 -8.23 -16.66 -25.80
C ALA A 247 -8.52 -15.64 -26.92
N MET A 248 -8.60 -14.35 -26.58
CA MET A 248 -8.73 -13.27 -27.56
C MET A 248 -7.49 -13.19 -28.47
N TYR A 249 -6.29 -13.30 -27.88
CA TYR A 249 -5.04 -13.31 -28.63
C TYR A 249 -4.95 -14.50 -29.58
N GLU A 250 -5.27 -15.71 -29.12
CA GLU A 250 -5.25 -16.94 -29.95
C GLU A 250 -6.26 -16.84 -31.10
N SER A 251 -7.49 -16.41 -30.82
CA SER A 251 -8.52 -16.19 -31.85
C SER A 251 -8.08 -15.13 -32.88
N GLN A 252 -7.38 -14.09 -32.43
CA GLN A 252 -6.82 -13.08 -33.32
C GLN A 252 -5.69 -13.66 -34.18
N GLN A 253 -4.78 -14.44 -33.60
CA GLN A 253 -3.70 -15.10 -34.33
C GLN A 253 -4.22 -16.07 -35.39
N GLU A 254 -5.23 -16.89 -35.08
CA GLU A 254 -5.87 -17.77 -36.05
C GLU A 254 -6.49 -16.98 -37.20
N ARG A 255 -7.16 -15.86 -36.88
CA ARG A 255 -7.76 -14.98 -37.88
C ARG A 255 -6.70 -14.32 -38.77
N VAL A 256 -5.59 -13.88 -38.18
CA VAL A 256 -4.43 -13.33 -38.89
C VAL A 256 -3.83 -14.38 -39.81
N ALA A 257 -3.55 -15.59 -39.31
CA ALA A 257 -2.99 -16.69 -40.08
C ALA A 257 -3.91 -17.11 -41.24
N HIS A 258 -5.23 -17.18 -41.01
CA HIS A 258 -6.19 -17.48 -42.07
C HIS A 258 -6.21 -16.39 -43.15
N LEU A 259 -6.22 -15.10 -42.78
CA LEU A 259 -6.16 -13.99 -43.73
C LEU A 259 -4.85 -13.99 -44.52
N GLN A 260 -3.70 -14.20 -43.86
CA GLN A 260 -2.39 -14.31 -44.49
C GLN A 260 -2.35 -15.48 -45.48
N SER A 261 -2.79 -16.67 -45.09
CA SER A 261 -2.81 -17.85 -45.97
C SER A 261 -3.66 -17.62 -47.23
N TYR A 262 -4.75 -16.85 -47.12
CA TYR A 262 -5.58 -16.50 -48.28
C TYR A 262 -4.88 -15.48 -49.18
N ILE A 263 -4.22 -14.47 -48.59
CA ILE A 263 -3.43 -13.49 -49.34
C ILE A 263 -2.35 -14.23 -50.12
N ASP A 264 -1.56 -15.09 -49.47
CA ASP A 264 -0.45 -15.81 -50.10
C ASP A 264 -0.92 -16.71 -51.25
N ARG A 265 -2.04 -17.42 -51.10
CA ARG A 265 -2.60 -18.29 -52.15
C ARG A 265 -3.17 -17.55 -53.35
N PHE A 266 -3.68 -16.33 -53.15
CA PHE A 266 -4.45 -15.62 -54.19
C PHE A 266 -3.80 -14.31 -54.67
N ARG A 267 -2.63 -13.93 -54.15
CA ARG A 267 -1.87 -12.74 -54.56
C ARG A 267 -1.49 -12.74 -56.05
N ALA A 268 -1.18 -13.90 -56.61
CA ALA A 268 -0.73 -14.05 -58.01
C ALA A 268 -1.87 -14.33 -59.02
N LYS A 269 -3.12 -14.51 -58.56
CA LYS A 269 -4.27 -14.79 -59.45
C LYS A 269 -5.03 -13.50 -59.76
N ALA A 270 -4.96 -13.04 -61.03
CA ALA A 270 -5.59 -11.80 -61.49
C ALA A 270 -7.11 -11.72 -61.19
N THR A 271 -7.82 -12.84 -61.19
CA THR A 271 -9.27 -12.89 -60.90
C THR A 271 -9.65 -12.64 -59.44
N LYS A 272 -8.71 -12.81 -58.48
CA LYS A 272 -8.96 -12.61 -57.03
C LYS A 272 -8.12 -11.50 -56.39
N ALA A 273 -7.37 -10.76 -57.20
CA ALA A 273 -6.46 -9.69 -56.75
C ALA A 273 -7.17 -8.59 -55.92
N LYS A 274 -8.37 -8.16 -56.32
CA LYS A 274 -9.18 -7.17 -55.55
C LYS A 274 -9.58 -7.68 -54.17
N GLN A 275 -9.90 -8.97 -54.04
CA GLN A 275 -10.26 -9.58 -52.74
C GLN A 275 -9.04 -9.76 -51.83
N ALA A 276 -7.88 -10.12 -52.40
CA ALA A 276 -6.63 -10.20 -51.66
C ALA A 276 -6.19 -8.82 -51.16
N GLN A 277 -6.26 -7.76 -51.98
CA GLN A 277 -5.97 -6.38 -51.57
C GLN A 277 -6.89 -5.86 -50.46
N SER A 278 -8.18 -6.21 -50.50
CA SER A 278 -9.12 -5.85 -49.43
C SER A 278 -8.72 -6.46 -48.08
N ARG A 279 -8.32 -7.74 -48.08
CA ARG A 279 -7.87 -8.44 -46.86
C ARG A 279 -6.53 -7.95 -46.32
N ILE A 280 -5.61 -7.49 -47.20
CA ILE A 280 -4.36 -6.82 -46.78
C ILE A 280 -4.70 -5.55 -46.00
N LYS A 281 -5.59 -4.70 -46.52
CA LYS A 281 -6.05 -3.50 -45.80
C LYS A 281 -6.76 -3.81 -44.49
N MET A 282 -7.48 -4.93 -44.40
CA MET A 282 -8.08 -5.38 -43.14
C MET A 282 -7.03 -5.79 -42.11
N LEU A 283 -5.97 -6.49 -42.52
CA LEU A 283 -4.84 -6.86 -41.66
C LEU A 283 -4.07 -5.63 -41.18
N GLU A 284 -3.81 -4.66 -42.04
CA GLU A 284 -3.12 -3.41 -41.70
C GLU A 284 -3.91 -2.54 -40.70
N ARG A 285 -5.24 -2.65 -40.68
CA ARG A 285 -6.12 -1.94 -39.75
C ARG A 285 -6.40 -2.68 -38.45
N MET A 286 -5.97 -3.94 -38.31
CA MET A 286 -6.16 -4.68 -37.07
C MET A 286 -5.12 -4.23 -36.03
N GLU A 287 -5.59 -3.72 -34.89
CA GLU A 287 -4.74 -3.52 -33.72
C GLU A 287 -4.32 -4.88 -33.16
N LEU A 288 -3.02 -5.16 -33.15
CA LEU A 288 -2.47 -6.41 -32.66
C LEU A 288 -2.48 -6.43 -31.14
N ILE A 289 -3.12 -7.45 -30.55
CA ILE A 289 -3.08 -7.70 -29.12
C ILE A 289 -1.67 -8.23 -28.78
N ALA A 290 -1.04 -7.70 -27.73
CA ALA A 290 0.31 -8.13 -27.34
C ALA A 290 0.32 -9.56 -26.76
N PRO A 291 1.37 -10.36 -27.02
CA PRO A 291 1.52 -11.68 -26.44
C PRO A 291 1.68 -11.64 -24.92
N ARG A 292 1.13 -12.68 -24.27
CA ARG A 292 1.19 -12.95 -22.84
C ARG A 292 2.60 -12.79 -22.22
N ALA A 293 2.68 -12.14 -21.05
CA ALA A 293 3.74 -12.41 -20.08
C ALA A 293 3.41 -13.72 -19.34
N ARG A 294 4.35 -14.69 -19.30
CA ARG A 294 4.16 -16.05 -18.76
C ARG A 294 3.33 -16.10 -17.47
N ARG A 295 2.49 -17.15 -17.29
CA ARG A 295 1.87 -17.51 -15.99
C ARG A 295 3.03 -17.81 -15.06
N GLN A 296 3.46 -16.81 -14.31
CA GLN A 296 4.13 -17.03 -13.06
C GLN A 296 3.07 -16.75 -12.00
N PRO A 297 2.99 -17.54 -10.91
CA PRO A 297 2.35 -17.03 -9.68
C PRO A 297 2.94 -15.65 -9.44
N VAL A 298 2.14 -14.66 -8.99
CA VAL A 298 2.63 -13.30 -8.74
C VAL A 298 3.96 -13.46 -7.98
N PRO A 299 5.11 -13.20 -8.63
CA PRO A 299 6.37 -13.25 -7.91
C PRO A 299 6.25 -12.11 -6.91
N PHE A 300 6.42 -12.44 -5.64
CA PHE A 300 6.57 -11.46 -4.60
C PHE A 300 7.85 -10.65 -4.86
#